data_AF-A0A4Y2T8Q3-F1
#
_entry.id   AF-A0A4Y2T8Q3-F1
#
_cell.length_a   1.000
_cell.length_b   1.000
_cell.length_c   1.000
_cell.angle_alpha   90.00
_cell.angle_beta   90.00
_cell.angle_gamma   90.00
#
_symmetry.space_group_name_H-M   'P 1'
#
loop_
_entity.id
_entity.type
_entity.pdbx_description
1 polymer ?
#
loop_
_entity_poly.entity_id
_entity_poly.type
_entity_poly.pdbx_seq_one_letter_code
_entity_poly.pdbx_strand_id
1 'polypeptide(L)'
;MNKSELNGSPHNMQQNYQDAMAMVRKFGKPDLFLTCTCNPSWFEVLNCMEGVQRPEDRPDIIIRVFNMKLKELLEGICKYGIFGTVLTYIYVIEFQKRDLLHAHILLTLDSESKIRTKDDIDKFVSAELPDPCTDLRLLQIVTKCMVHGPCGTININSPCMRDGQCCKSFPKQFKDDTEENVNGYPIYRRRATEPVEVGKYSIDNRWVVPYNHWLLKKFNTHINVEVCASVKSVKYLYKYVYKGHDAASVKIQKEGALDHDEILSFVEGRYVSTPEAMWRLNEFNLSHKSHTVVRLAVHLPQHQPIVYQNGQEAQAIERAALRKTTLTSWFELNKNDPSAHNISYSDIPQYYMFDKSTTNRKKRQRGGQNVIGRLPVVSILDIERYYLRLLLLRKSGAISFDDILTVNGLRCITFQQACQEYGLLRGDQQWHDALNDTAQFQSPRQLRMLFAMICGFGEVEDVPDLWVQHQVSLCEDFVHRYSEQTGPHYALADIEELLTSYNLSLQKLHLPTVDLPASVLERVNFDVVKSRLKLIVILCS
;
A
#
# COMPACT_ATOMS: atom_id res chain seq x y z
N MET A 1 23.49 12.99 -6.90
CA MET A 1 22.40 11.98 -6.77
C MET A 1 21.16 12.69 -6.25
N ASN A 2 20.04 12.58 -6.96
CA ASN A 2 18.79 13.19 -6.50
C ASN A 2 18.27 12.41 -5.28
N LYS A 3 18.10 13.07 -4.12
CA LYS A 3 17.70 12.40 -2.85
C LYS A 3 16.36 11.64 -2.99
N SER A 4 15.53 11.98 -3.97
CA SER A 4 14.22 11.38 -4.27
C SER A 4 14.30 9.95 -4.84
N GLU A 5 15.41 9.54 -5.44
CA GLU A 5 15.54 8.22 -6.11
C GLU A 5 16.14 7.13 -5.21
N LEU A 6 16.57 7.46 -3.99
CA LEU A 6 17.12 6.50 -3.04
C LEU A 6 16.06 5.49 -2.56
N ASN A 7 16.43 4.21 -2.52
CA ASN A 7 15.56 3.16 -1.99
C ASN A 7 15.16 3.45 -0.52
N GLY A 8 13.85 3.55 -0.29
CA GLY A 8 13.26 3.94 1.00
C GLY A 8 13.11 5.45 1.21
N SER A 9 13.31 6.30 0.19
CA SER A 9 12.89 7.71 0.24
C SER A 9 11.34 7.81 0.26
N PRO A 10 10.75 8.92 0.75
CA PRO A 10 9.30 9.11 0.70
C PRO A 10 8.71 8.97 -0.71
N HIS A 11 9.42 9.50 -1.72
CA HIS A 11 9.01 9.38 -3.12
C HIS A 11 9.08 7.93 -3.61
N ASN A 12 10.16 7.21 -3.32
CA ASN A 12 10.32 5.80 -3.68
C ASN A 12 9.23 4.92 -3.04
N MET A 13 8.93 5.14 -1.75
CA MET A 13 7.87 4.42 -1.04
C MET A 13 6.48 4.71 -1.61
N GLN A 14 6.19 5.98 -1.94
CA GLN A 14 4.94 6.35 -2.60
C GLN A 14 4.80 5.68 -3.97
N GLN A 15 5.87 5.63 -4.75
CA GLN A 15 5.87 4.95 -6.05
C GLN A 15 5.68 3.43 -5.89
N ASN A 16 6.32 2.80 -4.90
CA ASN A 16 6.14 1.38 -4.60
C ASN A 16 4.71 1.05 -4.18
N TYR A 17 4.10 1.93 -3.38
CA TYR A 17 2.69 1.84 -3.02
C TYR A 17 1.78 1.92 -4.25
N GLN A 18 1.98 2.93 -5.12
CA GLN A 18 1.20 3.05 -6.36
C GLN A 18 1.37 1.86 -7.30
N ASP A 19 2.57 1.29 -7.39
CA ASP A 19 2.83 0.08 -8.17
C ASP A 19 2.07 -1.12 -7.58
N ALA A 20 2.04 -1.26 -6.25
CA ALA A 20 1.25 -2.30 -5.59
C ALA A 20 -0.26 -2.14 -5.85
N MET A 21 -0.76 -0.91 -5.87
CA MET A 21 -2.17 -0.62 -6.17
C MET A 21 -2.54 -0.97 -7.62
N ALA A 22 -1.62 -0.80 -8.58
CA ALA A 22 -1.86 -1.26 -9.95
C ALA A 22 -1.99 -2.79 -10.03
N MET A 23 -1.29 -3.54 -9.17
CA MET A 23 -1.47 -4.99 -9.04
C MET A 23 -2.82 -5.34 -8.43
N VAL A 24 -3.25 -4.62 -7.38
CA VAL A 24 -4.58 -4.80 -6.77
C VAL A 24 -5.69 -4.50 -7.77
N ARG A 25 -5.56 -3.45 -8.58
CA ARG A 25 -6.53 -3.12 -9.64
C ARG A 25 -6.65 -4.23 -10.69
N LYS A 26 -5.53 -4.88 -11.04
CA LYS A 26 -5.51 -5.92 -12.08
C LYS A 26 -5.96 -7.29 -11.56
N PHE A 27 -5.56 -7.66 -10.33
CA PHE A 27 -5.74 -9.02 -9.81
C PHE A 27 -6.72 -9.12 -8.63
N GLY A 28 -7.21 -7.98 -8.13
CA GLY A 28 -8.06 -7.90 -6.96
C GLY A 28 -7.27 -7.72 -5.66
N LYS A 29 -8.03 -7.62 -4.56
CA LYS A 29 -7.52 -7.45 -3.20
C LYS A 29 -6.68 -8.67 -2.77
N PRO A 30 -5.69 -8.51 -1.88
CA PRO A 30 -5.01 -9.64 -1.27
C PRO A 30 -5.98 -10.44 -0.40
N ASP A 31 -5.80 -11.75 -0.37
CA ASP A 31 -6.60 -12.70 0.42
C ASP A 31 -5.92 -13.06 1.73
N LEU A 32 -4.58 -13.10 1.73
CA LEU A 32 -3.76 -13.45 2.89
C LEU A 32 -2.71 -12.37 3.17
N PHE A 33 -2.49 -12.13 4.46
CA PHE A 33 -1.41 -11.33 4.99
C PHE A 33 -0.55 -12.17 5.93
N LEU A 34 0.73 -12.31 5.61
CA LEU A 34 1.68 -13.08 6.40
C LEU A 34 2.75 -12.17 6.99
N THR A 35 3.14 -12.44 8.23
CA THR A 35 4.33 -11.85 8.84
C THR A 35 5.27 -12.96 9.29
N CYS A 36 6.45 -13.03 8.70
CA CYS A 36 7.50 -13.99 9.09
C CYS A 36 8.62 -13.25 9.82
N THR A 37 8.90 -13.65 11.05
CA THR A 37 9.99 -13.11 11.88
C THR A 37 11.23 -14.00 11.76
N CYS A 38 12.41 -13.40 11.76
CA CYS A 38 13.67 -14.13 11.82
C CYS A 38 13.81 -14.89 13.15
N ASN A 39 14.23 -16.16 13.12
CA ASN A 39 14.56 -16.92 14.32
C ASN A 39 16.09 -17.01 14.47
N PRO A 40 16.71 -16.35 15.47
CA PRO A 40 18.15 -16.45 15.70
C PRO A 40 18.59 -17.84 16.17
N SER A 41 17.66 -18.68 16.62
CA SER A 41 17.92 -20.06 17.04
C SER A 41 17.81 -21.10 15.91
N TRP A 42 17.75 -20.68 14.65
CA TRP A 42 17.86 -21.62 13.53
C TRP A 42 19.21 -22.33 13.54
N PHE A 43 19.21 -23.63 13.21
CA PHE A 43 20.42 -24.44 13.20
C PHE A 43 21.48 -23.87 12.24
N GLU A 44 21.03 -23.32 11.09
CA GLU A 44 21.88 -22.65 10.12
C GLU A 44 22.55 -21.38 10.66
N VAL A 45 21.96 -20.73 11.67
CA VAL A 45 22.58 -19.61 12.38
C VAL A 45 23.55 -20.13 13.43
N LEU A 46 23.07 -21.01 14.31
CA LEU A 46 23.82 -21.47 15.48
C LEU A 46 25.11 -22.21 15.11
N ASN A 47 25.11 -22.98 14.02
CA ASN A 47 26.30 -23.67 13.54
C ASN A 47 27.41 -22.76 13.02
N CYS A 48 27.08 -21.50 12.72
CA CYS A 48 28.05 -20.53 12.25
C CYS A 48 28.60 -19.64 13.39
N MET A 49 28.16 -19.87 14.63
CA MET A 49 28.68 -19.16 15.80
C MET A 49 29.99 -19.81 16.27
N GLU A 50 31.01 -19.00 16.54
CA GLU A 50 32.31 -19.47 17.04
C GLU A 50 32.53 -19.02 18.48
N GLY A 51 33.02 -19.94 19.33
CA GLY A 51 33.35 -19.65 20.73
C GLY A 51 32.14 -19.14 21.52
N VAL A 52 32.22 -17.89 21.96
CA VAL A 52 31.19 -17.22 22.78
C VAL A 52 30.29 -16.26 21.97
N GLN A 53 30.42 -16.27 20.63
CA GLN A 53 29.57 -15.44 19.77
C GLN A 53 28.10 -15.79 19.94
N ARG A 54 27.26 -14.75 19.96
CA ARG A 54 25.81 -14.90 19.92
C ARG A 54 25.27 -14.46 18.55
N PRO A 55 24.06 -14.92 18.17
CA PRO A 55 23.39 -14.49 16.95
C PRO A 55 23.37 -12.96 16.74
N GLU A 56 23.19 -12.18 17.82
CA GLU A 56 23.13 -10.72 17.77
C GLU A 56 24.48 -10.10 17.37
N ASP A 57 25.59 -10.78 17.66
CA ASP A 57 26.95 -10.33 17.33
C ASP A 57 27.29 -10.57 15.84
N ARG A 58 26.46 -11.35 15.12
CA ARG A 58 26.68 -11.78 13.72
C ARG A 58 25.52 -11.44 12.79
N PRO A 59 25.19 -10.14 12.62
CA PRO A 59 24.11 -9.71 11.74
C PRO A 59 24.32 -10.15 10.29
N ASP A 60 25.57 -10.32 9.85
CA ASP A 60 25.93 -10.83 8.52
C ASP A 60 25.40 -12.25 8.26
N ILE A 61 25.42 -13.12 9.27
CA ILE A 61 24.87 -14.49 9.19
C ILE A 61 23.34 -14.43 9.25
N ILE A 62 22.80 -13.68 10.21
CA ILE A 62 21.35 -13.58 10.44
C ILE A 62 20.61 -13.15 9.17
N ILE A 63 21.07 -12.10 8.50
CA ILE A 63 20.41 -11.63 7.28
C ILE A 63 20.46 -12.64 6.14
N ARG A 64 21.55 -13.42 6.04
CA ARG A 64 21.75 -14.39 4.96
C ARG A 64 20.83 -15.58 5.18
N VAL A 65 20.78 -16.10 6.41
CA VAL A 65 19.87 -17.19 6.77
C VAL A 65 18.43 -16.73 6.61
N PHE A 66 18.07 -15.54 7.09
CA PHE A 66 16.72 -15.01 6.91
C PHE A 66 16.32 -14.88 5.44
N ASN A 67 17.20 -14.36 4.59
CA ASN A 67 16.96 -14.26 3.14
C ASN A 67 16.78 -15.64 2.49
N MET A 68 17.56 -16.66 2.91
CA MET A 68 17.38 -18.03 2.45
C MET A 68 16.02 -18.61 2.88
N LYS A 69 15.64 -18.41 4.15
CA LYS A 69 14.34 -18.86 4.69
C LYS A 69 13.16 -18.15 4.03
N LEU A 70 13.29 -16.86 3.72
CA LEU A 70 12.27 -16.11 2.99
C LEU A 70 12.10 -16.64 1.56
N LYS A 71 13.18 -16.97 0.85
CA LYS A 71 13.11 -17.59 -0.48
C LYS A 71 12.45 -18.96 -0.42
N GLU A 72 12.82 -19.79 0.56
CA GLU A 72 12.20 -21.10 0.79
C GLU A 72 10.70 -20.97 1.12
N LEU A 73 10.32 -19.97 1.93
CA LEU A 73 8.92 -19.66 2.24
C LEU A 73 8.13 -19.28 0.99
N LEU A 74 8.67 -18.39 0.17
CA LEU A 74 8.03 -17.96 -1.09
C LEU A 74 7.95 -19.11 -2.10
N GLU A 75 8.94 -20.01 -2.17
CA GLU A 75 8.86 -21.21 -3.00
C GLU A 75 7.76 -22.16 -2.50
N GLY A 76 7.70 -22.38 -1.17
CA GLY A 76 6.59 -23.03 -0.47
C GLY A 76 5.23 -22.56 -0.96
N ILE A 77 5.02 -21.25 -0.81
CA ILE A 77 3.74 -20.61 -1.08
C ILE A 77 3.41 -20.64 -2.58
N CYS A 78 4.33 -20.22 -3.45
CA CYS A 78 4.03 -19.94 -4.85
C CYS A 78 4.20 -21.16 -5.78
N LYS A 79 5.08 -22.10 -5.45
CA LYS A 79 5.38 -23.26 -6.31
C LYS A 79 4.77 -24.55 -5.80
N TYR A 80 4.80 -24.77 -4.48
CA TYR A 80 4.21 -25.95 -3.86
C TYR A 80 2.74 -25.75 -3.45
N GLY A 81 2.20 -24.55 -3.62
CA GLY A 81 0.77 -24.29 -3.50
C GLY A 81 0.22 -24.49 -2.09
N ILE A 82 0.97 -24.08 -1.05
CA ILE A 82 0.55 -24.23 0.37
C ILE A 82 -0.85 -23.67 0.62
N PHE A 83 -1.18 -22.54 -0.04
CA PHE A 83 -2.49 -21.88 0.04
C PHE A 83 -3.29 -22.00 -1.27
N GLY A 84 -2.89 -22.90 -2.17
CA GLY A 84 -3.38 -22.96 -3.55
C GLY A 84 -2.57 -22.08 -4.53
N THR A 85 -3.18 -21.73 -5.65
CA THR A 85 -2.52 -20.99 -6.74
C THR A 85 -2.45 -19.50 -6.43
N VAL A 86 -1.23 -18.97 -6.33
CA VAL A 86 -0.97 -17.55 -6.12
C VAL A 86 -0.90 -16.81 -7.46
N LEU A 87 -1.84 -15.89 -7.70
CA LEU A 87 -1.79 -14.99 -8.86
C LEU A 87 -0.69 -13.96 -8.71
N THR A 88 -0.60 -13.33 -7.54
CA THR A 88 0.40 -12.29 -7.28
C THR A 88 0.76 -12.24 -5.80
N TYR A 89 2.03 -11.93 -5.52
CA TYR A 89 2.48 -11.58 -4.19
C TYR A 89 3.34 -10.31 -4.18
N ILE A 90 3.36 -9.66 -3.02
CA ILE A 90 4.21 -8.52 -2.69
C ILE A 90 4.81 -8.76 -1.31
N TYR A 91 6.09 -8.45 -1.11
CA TYR A 91 6.67 -8.44 0.23
C TYR A 91 7.50 -7.19 0.50
N VAL A 92 7.61 -6.83 1.78
CA VAL A 92 8.55 -5.82 2.31
C VAL A 92 9.26 -6.36 3.54
N ILE A 93 10.54 -6.03 3.67
CA ILE A 93 11.37 -6.32 4.82
C ILE A 93 11.32 -5.13 5.78
N GLU A 94 10.90 -5.39 7.00
CA GLU A 94 10.93 -4.45 8.12
C GLU A 94 12.09 -4.83 9.06
N PHE A 95 12.86 -3.82 9.46
CA PHE A 95 13.93 -3.96 10.45
C PHE A 95 13.40 -3.36 11.76
N GLN A 96 12.91 -4.21 12.66
CA GLN A 96 12.43 -3.74 13.95
C GLN A 96 13.62 -3.30 14.83
N LYS A 97 13.38 -2.34 15.73
CA LYS A 97 14.37 -1.83 16.71
C LYS A 97 14.91 -2.90 17.69
N ARG A 98 14.43 -4.15 17.59
CA ARG A 98 14.81 -5.30 18.42
C ARG A 98 15.63 -6.34 17.64
N ASP A 99 16.35 -5.89 16.60
CA ASP A 99 17.34 -6.62 15.79
C ASP A 99 16.85 -7.79 14.93
N LEU A 100 15.62 -8.29 15.12
CA LEU A 100 15.07 -9.34 14.27
C LEU A 100 14.39 -8.76 13.03
N LEU A 101 14.72 -9.32 11.87
CA LEU A 101 14.11 -8.97 10.60
C LEU A 101 12.71 -9.57 10.51
N HIS A 102 11.79 -8.84 9.87
CA HIS A 102 10.45 -9.32 9.58
C HIS A 102 10.15 -9.14 8.10
N ALA A 103 9.47 -10.11 7.52
CA ALA A 103 8.90 -10.00 6.19
C ALA A 103 7.39 -9.88 6.31
N HIS A 104 6.83 -8.82 5.73
CA HIS A 104 5.39 -8.67 5.51
C HIS A 104 5.07 -9.09 4.09
N ILE A 105 4.18 -10.06 3.92
CA ILE A 105 3.87 -10.67 2.63
C ILE A 105 2.36 -10.59 2.40
N LEU A 106 1.94 -10.07 1.25
CA LEU A 106 0.56 -10.05 0.80
C LEU A 106 0.41 -10.98 -0.40
N LEU A 107 -0.61 -11.83 -0.38
CA LEU A 107 -0.91 -12.81 -1.42
C LEU A 107 -2.30 -12.57 -1.99
N THR A 108 -2.42 -12.61 -3.31
CA THR A 108 -3.69 -12.72 -4.03
C THR A 108 -3.74 -14.09 -4.71
N LEU A 109 -4.76 -14.86 -4.37
CA LEU A 109 -5.06 -16.20 -4.86
C LEU A 109 -5.97 -16.15 -6.08
N ASP A 110 -5.92 -17.20 -6.91
CA ASP A 110 -6.83 -17.35 -8.05
C ASP A 110 -8.27 -17.66 -7.60
N SER A 111 -9.20 -17.70 -8.56
CA SER A 111 -10.62 -17.89 -8.28
C SER A 111 -10.94 -19.24 -7.61
N GLU A 112 -10.19 -20.29 -7.92
CA GLU A 112 -10.39 -21.64 -7.39
C GLU A 112 -9.81 -21.78 -5.98
N SER A 113 -8.76 -21.02 -5.67
CA SER A 113 -8.07 -21.04 -4.38
C SER A 113 -8.56 -19.99 -3.39
N LYS A 114 -9.55 -19.15 -3.74
CA LYS A 114 -10.10 -18.13 -2.83
C LYS A 114 -10.63 -18.75 -1.55
N ILE A 115 -10.28 -18.13 -0.42
CA ILE A 115 -10.80 -18.45 0.92
C ILE A 115 -12.14 -17.74 1.08
N ARG A 116 -13.25 -18.48 0.97
CA ARG A 116 -14.61 -17.90 0.95
C ARG A 116 -15.46 -18.29 2.15
N THR A 117 -15.16 -19.44 2.75
CA THR A 117 -15.97 -20.02 3.82
C THR A 117 -15.16 -20.13 5.13
N LYS A 118 -15.86 -20.33 6.24
CA LYS A 118 -15.25 -20.61 7.54
C LYS A 118 -14.37 -21.86 7.49
N ASP A 119 -14.80 -22.89 6.76
CA ASP A 119 -14.04 -24.12 6.57
C ASP A 119 -12.75 -23.87 5.77
N ASP A 120 -12.79 -23.00 4.76
CA ASP A 120 -11.58 -22.60 4.03
C ASP A 120 -10.59 -21.87 4.96
N ILE A 121 -11.09 -21.01 5.85
CA ILE A 121 -10.25 -20.30 6.83
C ILE A 121 -9.60 -21.32 7.76
N ASP A 122 -10.40 -22.18 8.40
CA ASP A 122 -9.94 -23.16 9.39
C ASP A 122 -9.01 -24.22 8.78
N LYS A 123 -9.12 -24.48 7.47
CA LYS A 123 -8.19 -25.34 6.73
C LYS A 123 -6.77 -24.79 6.72
N PHE A 124 -6.59 -23.47 6.66
CA PHE A 124 -5.29 -22.83 6.48
C PHE A 124 -4.78 -22.11 7.73
N VAL A 125 -5.67 -21.63 8.59
CA VAL A 125 -5.34 -20.78 9.73
C VAL A 125 -5.97 -21.35 11.01
N SER A 126 -5.13 -21.52 12.03
CA SER A 126 -5.54 -21.88 13.38
C SER A 126 -5.11 -20.79 14.35
N ALA A 127 -5.92 -20.56 15.37
CA ALA A 127 -5.57 -19.72 16.51
C ALA A 127 -5.72 -20.49 17.83
N GLU A 128 -5.51 -21.81 17.79
CA GLU A 128 -5.65 -22.72 18.93
C GLU A 128 -4.29 -23.38 19.28
N LEU A 129 -4.13 -23.75 20.55
CA LEU A 129 -3.09 -24.62 21.03
C LEU A 129 -3.33 -26.03 20.45
N PRO A 130 -2.33 -26.65 19.79
CA PRO A 130 -2.45 -28.02 19.31
C PRO A 130 -2.61 -29.02 20.46
N ASP A 131 -3.36 -30.09 20.24
CA ASP A 131 -3.49 -31.18 21.20
C ASP A 131 -2.13 -31.92 21.35
N PRO A 132 -1.53 -31.98 22.55
CA PRO A 132 -0.27 -32.65 22.80
C PRO A 132 -0.28 -34.14 22.43
N CYS A 133 -1.43 -34.81 22.50
CA CYS A 133 -1.57 -36.22 22.13
C CYS A 133 -1.47 -36.44 20.62
N THR A 134 -1.81 -35.44 19.81
CA THR A 134 -1.77 -35.54 18.34
C THR A 134 -0.52 -34.92 17.74
N ASP A 135 -0.04 -33.79 18.31
CA ASP A 135 1.02 -33.01 17.70
C ASP A 135 1.84 -32.20 18.72
N LEU A 136 2.52 -32.93 19.61
CA LEU A 136 3.40 -32.33 20.62
C LEU A 136 4.44 -31.36 20.03
N ARG A 137 4.97 -31.67 18.83
CA ARG A 137 5.95 -30.80 18.16
C ARG A 137 5.33 -29.46 17.79
N LEU A 138 4.13 -29.44 17.20
CA LEU A 138 3.49 -28.17 16.88
C LEU A 138 3.13 -27.40 18.15
N LEU A 139 2.66 -28.08 19.21
CA LEU A 139 2.38 -27.43 20.50
C LEU A 139 3.62 -26.71 21.05
N GLN A 140 4.78 -27.35 21.01
CA GLN A 140 6.05 -26.73 21.43
C GLN A 140 6.41 -25.50 20.60
N ILE A 141 6.17 -25.53 19.29
CA ILE A 141 6.43 -24.39 18.40
C ILE A 141 5.43 -23.26 18.67
N VAL A 142 4.14 -23.57 18.80
CA VAL A 142 3.08 -22.59 19.05
C VAL A 142 3.28 -21.90 20.39
N THR A 143 3.54 -22.64 21.46
CA THR A 143 3.80 -22.06 22.79
C THR A 143 5.05 -21.17 22.81
N LYS A 144 6.08 -21.54 22.05
CA LYS A 144 7.31 -20.75 21.93
C LYS A 144 7.15 -19.50 21.04
N CYS A 145 6.49 -19.64 19.89
CA CYS A 145 6.57 -18.67 18.81
C CYS A 145 5.27 -17.94 18.52
N MET A 146 4.10 -18.47 18.89
CA MET A 146 2.80 -17.92 18.51
C MET A 146 1.94 -17.49 19.70
N VAL A 147 2.48 -17.48 20.92
CA VAL A 147 1.78 -16.90 22.07
C VAL A 147 2.04 -15.40 22.12
N HIS A 148 0.99 -14.60 22.07
CA HIS A 148 1.09 -13.19 22.40
C HIS A 148 1.52 -13.05 23.85
N GLY A 149 2.60 -12.29 24.09
CA GLY A 149 3.11 -12.07 25.44
C GLY A 149 2.01 -11.57 26.38
N PRO A 150 1.89 -12.10 27.60
CA PRO A 150 0.87 -11.66 28.55
C PRO A 150 0.91 -10.15 28.72
N CYS A 151 -0.24 -9.51 28.57
CA CYS A 151 -0.43 -8.06 28.63
C CYS A 151 -1.73 -7.72 29.37
N GLY A 152 -2.14 -6.46 29.34
CA GLY A 152 -3.35 -6.03 30.06
C GLY A 152 -3.11 -6.03 31.56
N THR A 153 -4.06 -6.58 32.31
CA THR A 153 -3.96 -6.71 33.76
C THR A 153 -2.84 -7.64 34.21
N ILE A 154 -2.45 -8.61 33.37
CA ILE A 154 -1.38 -9.57 33.69
C ILE A 154 0.00 -8.91 33.61
N ASN A 155 0.17 -7.94 32.71
CA ASN A 155 1.40 -7.17 32.58
C ASN A 155 1.15 -5.84 31.87
N ILE A 156 0.93 -4.79 32.67
CA ILE A 156 0.64 -3.43 32.18
C ILE A 156 1.83 -2.78 31.47
N ASN A 157 3.05 -3.24 31.75
CA ASN A 157 4.28 -2.72 31.16
C ASN A 157 4.60 -3.34 29.80
N SER A 158 3.72 -4.19 29.27
CA SER A 158 3.94 -4.83 27.98
C SER A 158 4.01 -3.79 26.86
N PRO A 159 4.94 -3.90 25.90
CA PRO A 159 5.12 -2.91 24.83
C PRO A 159 3.89 -2.71 23.92
N CYS A 160 2.95 -3.66 23.94
CA CYS A 160 1.69 -3.58 23.20
C CYS A 160 0.64 -2.71 23.92
N MET A 161 0.83 -2.35 25.18
CA MET A 161 -0.12 -1.56 25.95
C MET A 161 -0.08 -0.10 25.50
N ARG A 162 -1.24 0.45 25.13
CA ARG A 162 -1.46 1.87 24.90
C ARG A 162 -2.76 2.28 25.57
N ASP A 163 -2.73 3.38 26.31
CA ASP A 163 -3.91 3.93 27.00
C ASP A 163 -4.63 2.88 27.88
N GLY A 164 -3.87 2.03 28.56
CA GLY A 164 -4.39 0.98 29.45
C GLY A 164 -4.96 -0.25 28.74
N GLN A 165 -4.93 -0.32 27.41
CA GLN A 165 -5.43 -1.46 26.63
C GLN A 165 -4.36 -2.04 25.69
N CYS A 166 -4.46 -3.33 25.38
CA CYS A 166 -3.58 -3.94 24.39
C CYS A 166 -3.95 -3.43 22.99
N CYS A 167 -3.00 -2.86 22.26
CA CYS A 167 -3.23 -2.35 20.89
C CYS A 167 -3.57 -3.46 19.87
N LYS A 168 -3.40 -4.73 20.24
CA LYS A 168 -3.78 -5.91 19.45
C LYS A 168 -5.04 -6.60 20.00
N SER A 169 -5.65 -6.02 21.04
CA SER A 169 -6.87 -6.51 21.71
C SER A 169 -6.72 -7.94 22.24
N PHE A 170 -5.57 -8.25 22.86
CA PHE A 170 -5.37 -9.46 23.64
C PHE A 170 -5.69 -9.24 25.12
N PRO A 171 -6.20 -10.26 25.84
CA PRO A 171 -6.62 -11.57 25.31
C PRO A 171 -7.85 -11.45 24.39
N LYS A 172 -7.93 -12.32 23.37
CA LYS A 172 -9.11 -12.42 22.50
C LYS A 172 -10.27 -13.09 23.25
N GLN A 173 -11.47 -13.05 22.68
CA GLN A 173 -12.60 -13.80 23.21
C GLN A 173 -12.52 -15.28 22.80
N PHE A 174 -13.07 -16.17 23.62
CA PHE A 174 -13.31 -17.54 23.20
C PHE A 174 -14.44 -17.57 22.16
N LYS A 175 -14.29 -18.46 21.19
CA LYS A 175 -15.25 -18.68 20.10
C LYS A 175 -15.18 -20.14 19.67
N ASP A 176 -16.33 -20.82 19.66
CA ASP A 176 -16.38 -22.23 19.28
C ASP A 176 -16.23 -22.44 17.78
N ASP A 177 -16.64 -21.45 16.98
CA ASP A 177 -16.55 -21.46 15.51
C ASP A 177 -15.96 -20.14 15.00
N THR A 178 -15.31 -20.21 13.83
CA THR A 178 -14.85 -19.01 13.13
C THR A 178 -16.04 -18.18 12.67
N GLU A 179 -15.96 -16.86 12.83
CA GLU A 179 -16.98 -15.90 12.39
C GLU A 179 -16.39 -14.92 11.38
N GLU A 180 -17.19 -14.58 10.37
CA GLU A 180 -16.83 -13.54 9.41
C GLU A 180 -16.85 -12.18 10.08
N ASN A 181 -15.90 -11.34 9.69
CA ASN A 181 -15.84 -9.95 10.12
C ASN A 181 -15.72 -9.06 8.90
N VAL A 182 -16.83 -8.42 8.54
CA VAL A 182 -16.94 -7.60 7.31
C VAL A 182 -16.06 -6.35 7.37
N ASN A 183 -15.65 -5.91 8.56
CA ASN A 183 -14.87 -4.69 8.78
C ASN A 183 -13.43 -4.97 9.25
N GLY A 184 -13.01 -6.24 9.33
CA GLY A 184 -11.70 -6.61 9.87
C GLY A 184 -11.28 -8.03 9.49
N TYR A 185 -10.29 -8.54 10.22
CA TYR A 185 -9.92 -9.96 10.10
C TYR A 185 -11.02 -10.84 10.68
N PRO A 186 -11.23 -12.06 10.13
CA PRO A 186 -12.13 -13.04 10.71
C PRO A 186 -11.88 -13.23 12.20
N ILE A 187 -12.96 -13.47 12.95
CA ILE A 187 -12.84 -13.85 14.34
C ILE A 187 -12.59 -15.35 14.34
N TYR A 188 -11.31 -15.74 14.41
CA TYR A 188 -10.92 -17.15 14.39
C TYR A 188 -11.46 -17.92 15.59
N ARG A 189 -11.79 -19.20 15.34
CA ARG A 189 -12.09 -20.19 16.38
C ARG A 189 -10.99 -20.22 17.44
N ARG A 190 -11.42 -20.16 18.70
CA ARG A 190 -10.62 -20.23 19.92
C ARG A 190 -11.46 -20.94 20.98
N ARG A 191 -11.50 -22.27 20.96
CA ARG A 191 -12.30 -23.03 21.94
C ARG A 191 -11.69 -22.93 23.33
N ALA A 192 -12.54 -23.03 24.35
CA ALA A 192 -12.06 -23.17 25.71
C ALA A 192 -11.49 -24.58 25.90
N THR A 193 -10.18 -24.67 26.16
CA THR A 193 -9.47 -25.90 26.48
C THR A 193 -8.62 -25.68 27.72
N GLU A 194 -8.07 -26.76 28.27
CA GLU A 194 -7.11 -26.66 29.37
C GLU A 194 -5.94 -25.75 28.97
N PRO A 195 -5.55 -24.79 29.83
CA PRO A 195 -4.41 -23.93 29.57
C PRO A 195 -3.10 -24.71 29.67
N VAL A 196 -2.06 -24.17 29.03
CA VAL A 196 -0.69 -24.69 29.11
C VAL A 196 0.22 -23.68 29.77
N GLU A 197 1.18 -24.16 30.56
CA GLU A 197 2.17 -23.30 31.19
C GLU A 197 3.24 -22.86 30.20
N VAL A 198 3.34 -21.55 29.98
CA VAL A 198 4.36 -20.91 29.15
C VAL A 198 5.19 -19.97 30.02
N GLY A 199 6.35 -20.46 30.46
CA GLY A 199 7.17 -19.76 31.45
C GLY A 199 6.48 -19.78 32.82
N LYS A 200 6.04 -18.60 33.30
CA LYS A 200 5.35 -18.44 34.59
C LYS A 200 3.85 -18.14 34.44
N TYR A 201 3.32 -18.29 33.23
CA TYR A 201 1.98 -17.87 32.88
C TYR A 201 1.18 -19.06 32.35
N SER A 202 -0.05 -19.18 32.85
CA SER A 202 -1.04 -20.12 32.32
C SER A 202 -1.69 -19.51 31.09
N ILE A 203 -1.48 -20.12 29.92
CA ILE A 203 -1.89 -19.59 28.61
C ILE A 203 -2.94 -20.50 27.98
N ASP A 204 -4.04 -19.89 27.53
CA ASP A 204 -5.09 -20.54 26.76
C ASP A 204 -5.18 -20.00 25.32
N ASN A 205 -6.15 -20.51 24.56
CA ASN A 205 -6.38 -20.15 23.16
C ASN A 205 -6.66 -18.67 22.91
N ARG A 206 -6.96 -17.84 23.93
CA ARG A 206 -7.19 -16.40 23.75
C ARG A 206 -5.92 -15.62 23.43
N TRP A 207 -4.75 -16.21 23.71
CA TRP A 207 -3.43 -15.59 23.54
C TRP A 207 -2.72 -16.02 22.26
N VAL A 208 -3.23 -17.03 21.57
CA VAL A 208 -2.57 -17.60 20.39
C VAL A 208 -2.72 -16.67 19.17
N VAL A 209 -1.62 -16.31 18.54
CA VAL A 209 -1.58 -15.54 17.30
C VAL A 209 -1.90 -16.49 16.14
N PRO A 210 -2.76 -16.10 15.17
CA PRO A 210 -3.15 -16.97 14.05
C PRO A 210 -1.96 -17.50 13.24
N TYR A 211 -1.97 -18.78 12.89
CA TYR A 211 -0.85 -19.44 12.23
C TYR A 211 -1.28 -20.54 11.26
N ASN A 212 -0.37 -20.94 10.37
CA ASN A 212 -0.52 -22.14 9.55
C ASN A 212 0.35 -23.29 10.09
N HIS A 213 -0.25 -24.48 10.25
CA HIS A 213 0.39 -25.64 10.87
C HIS A 213 1.67 -26.07 10.13
N TRP A 214 1.60 -26.16 8.80
CA TRP A 214 2.72 -26.62 7.99
C TRP A 214 3.87 -25.63 8.01
N LEU A 215 3.58 -24.33 7.86
CA LEU A 215 4.60 -23.28 7.89
C LEU A 215 5.35 -23.26 9.22
N LEU A 216 4.66 -23.34 10.36
CA LEU A 216 5.33 -23.38 11.66
C LEU A 216 6.23 -24.60 11.82
N LYS A 217 5.75 -25.79 11.45
CA LYS A 217 6.58 -27.01 11.54
C LYS A 217 7.83 -26.93 10.67
N LYS A 218 7.69 -26.38 9.46
CA LYS A 218 8.75 -26.28 8.47
C LYS A 218 9.80 -25.24 8.88
N PHE A 219 9.37 -24.06 9.33
CA PHE A 219 10.26 -22.93 9.57
C PHE A 219 10.62 -22.73 11.04
N ASN A 220 9.89 -23.33 11.99
CA ASN A 220 10.15 -23.20 13.44
C ASN A 220 10.43 -21.75 13.86
N THR A 221 9.56 -20.83 13.46
CA THR A 221 9.66 -19.39 13.76
C THR A 221 8.27 -18.78 13.90
N HIS A 222 8.19 -17.56 14.42
CA HIS A 222 6.95 -16.81 14.46
C HIS A 222 6.51 -16.45 13.02
N ILE A 223 5.46 -17.13 12.53
CA ILE A 223 4.78 -16.83 11.26
C ILE A 223 3.30 -16.59 11.55
N ASN A 224 2.90 -15.32 11.56
CA ASN A 224 1.49 -14.95 11.64
C ASN A 224 0.85 -15.07 10.26
N VAL A 225 -0.34 -15.66 10.17
CA VAL A 225 -1.12 -15.77 8.93
C VAL A 225 -2.52 -15.25 9.17
N GLU A 226 -2.89 -14.19 8.47
CA GLU A 226 -4.18 -13.53 8.59
C GLU A 226 -4.95 -13.59 7.27
N VAL A 227 -6.23 -13.98 7.31
CA VAL A 227 -7.13 -13.87 6.15
C VAL A 227 -7.65 -12.44 6.08
N CYS A 228 -7.34 -11.72 5.00
CA CYS A 228 -7.62 -10.30 4.87
C CYS A 228 -8.55 -9.92 3.72
N ALA A 229 -9.15 -10.91 3.04
CA ALA A 229 -10.06 -10.69 1.91
C ALA A 229 -11.26 -9.77 2.25
N SER A 230 -11.78 -9.83 3.48
CA SER A 230 -12.88 -9.00 3.98
C SER A 230 -12.44 -7.63 4.52
N VAL A 231 -11.13 -7.39 4.70
CA VAL A 231 -10.63 -6.14 5.25
C VAL A 231 -10.91 -5.02 4.23
N LYS A 232 -11.97 -4.24 4.48
CA LYS A 232 -12.38 -3.10 3.64
C LYS A 232 -11.20 -2.20 3.28
N SER A 233 -10.27 -2.08 4.22
CA SER A 233 -9.13 -1.19 4.17
C SER A 233 -7.81 -1.87 3.76
N VAL A 234 -7.76 -2.55 2.61
CA VAL A 234 -6.51 -3.09 2.01
C VAL A 234 -5.37 -2.06 1.98
N LYS A 235 -5.72 -0.78 1.82
CA LYS A 235 -4.81 0.36 1.93
C LYS A 235 -3.97 0.37 3.19
N TYR A 236 -4.56 -0.01 4.33
CA TYR A 236 -3.88 0.00 5.62
C TYR A 236 -2.77 -1.05 5.59
N LEU A 237 -3.03 -2.26 5.10
CA LEU A 237 -2.00 -3.29 4.94
C LEU A 237 -0.81 -2.77 4.13
N TYR A 238 -1.07 -2.15 2.98
CA TYR A 238 -0.01 -1.58 2.15
C TYR A 238 0.68 -0.37 2.77
N LYS A 239 -0.02 0.48 3.54
CA LYS A 239 0.58 1.58 4.30
C LYS A 239 1.45 1.07 5.46
N TYR A 240 1.06 -0.02 6.11
CA TYR A 240 1.87 -0.70 7.12
C TYR A 240 3.12 -1.32 6.49
N VAL A 241 2.95 -1.99 5.36
CA VAL A 241 4.02 -2.59 4.55
C VAL A 241 4.99 -1.52 4.04
N TYR A 242 4.49 -0.34 3.65
CA TYR A 242 5.31 0.79 3.18
C TYR A 242 5.45 1.91 4.21
N LYS A 243 5.41 1.59 5.51
CA LYS A 243 5.68 2.56 6.56
C LYS A 243 7.12 3.04 6.40
N GLY A 244 7.30 4.36 6.35
CA GLY A 244 8.63 4.96 6.22
C GLY A 244 9.54 4.59 7.40
N HIS A 245 10.84 4.74 7.19
CA HIS A 245 11.85 4.43 8.21
C HIS A 245 11.74 5.37 9.41
N ASP A 246 12.25 4.91 10.56
CA ASP A 246 12.47 5.80 11.69
C ASP A 246 13.44 6.91 11.28
N ALA A 247 13.00 8.15 11.47
CA ALA A 247 13.77 9.34 11.12
C ALA A 247 13.75 10.31 12.29
N ALA A 248 14.90 10.91 12.57
CA ALA A 248 15.03 12.04 13.47
C ALA A 248 15.16 13.32 12.63
N SER A 249 14.38 14.33 12.96
CA SER A 249 14.53 15.66 12.36
C SER A 249 15.39 16.50 13.28
N VAL A 250 16.59 16.87 12.81
CA VAL A 250 17.51 17.73 13.55
C VAL A 250 17.44 19.14 12.96
N LYS A 251 17.12 20.13 13.79
CA LYS A 251 17.15 21.54 13.39
C LYS A 251 18.55 22.09 13.64
N ILE A 252 19.20 22.63 12.59
CA ILE A 252 20.50 23.29 12.72
C ILE A 252 20.24 24.80 12.73
N GLN A 253 20.39 25.45 13.88
CA GLN A 253 20.36 26.91 13.98
C GLN A 253 21.79 27.45 13.92
N LYS A 254 22.06 28.34 12.96
CA LYS A 254 23.24 29.22 12.99
C LYS A 254 22.84 30.52 13.70
N GLU A 255 23.55 30.89 14.76
CA GLU A 255 23.38 32.20 15.38
C GLU A 255 23.86 33.32 14.44
N GLY A 256 23.04 34.34 14.22
CA GLY A 256 23.44 35.60 13.58
C GLY A 256 23.35 35.70 12.05
N ALA A 257 22.76 34.73 11.33
CA ALA A 257 22.56 34.83 9.88
C ALA A 257 21.14 35.33 9.52
N LEU A 258 21.06 36.44 8.77
CA LEU A 258 19.81 37.00 8.19
C LEU A 258 19.30 36.21 6.97
N ASP A 259 20.08 35.23 6.49
CA ASP A 259 19.76 34.39 5.34
C ASP A 259 19.11 33.09 5.82
N HIS A 260 17.78 33.09 5.87
CA HIS A 260 16.97 32.03 6.47
C HIS A 260 16.52 31.02 5.40
N ASP A 261 17.41 30.09 5.04
CA ASP A 261 17.06 28.96 4.16
C ASP A 261 16.39 27.83 4.99
N GLU A 262 15.07 27.68 4.83
CA GLU A 262 14.25 26.66 5.50
C GLU A 262 14.73 25.23 5.19
N ILE A 263 15.28 24.97 4.00
CA ILE A 263 15.72 23.64 3.56
C ILE A 263 17.06 23.26 4.20
N LEU A 264 17.95 24.24 4.40
CA LEU A 264 19.24 24.03 5.08
C LEU A 264 19.10 23.96 6.61
N SER A 265 17.98 24.43 7.16
CA SER A 265 17.71 24.49 8.60
C SER A 265 17.35 23.16 9.23
N PHE A 266 17.03 22.13 8.42
CA PHE A 266 16.64 20.80 8.90
C PHE A 266 17.42 19.68 8.21
N VAL A 267 18.02 18.79 9.01
CA VAL A 267 18.57 17.52 8.55
C VAL A 267 17.65 16.40 9.01
N GLU A 268 16.99 15.74 8.05
CA GLU A 268 16.29 14.49 8.33
C GLU A 268 17.32 13.34 8.32
N GLY A 269 17.68 12.88 9.51
CA GLY A 269 18.59 11.76 9.73
C GLY A 269 17.81 10.45 9.77
N ARG A 270 18.09 9.56 8.82
CA ARG A 270 17.52 8.21 8.81
C ARG A 270 18.30 7.31 9.75
N TYR A 271 17.60 6.63 10.65
CA TYR A 271 18.19 5.53 11.42
C TYR A 271 18.30 4.29 10.51
N VAL A 272 19.50 3.70 10.46
CA VAL A 272 19.78 2.45 9.75
C VAL A 272 20.41 1.50 10.76
N SER A 273 19.72 0.41 11.08
CA SER A 273 20.24 -0.61 12.00
C SER A 273 21.34 -1.44 11.35
N THR A 274 22.16 -2.13 12.15
CA THR A 274 23.22 -3.01 11.63
C THR A 274 22.68 -4.09 10.67
N PRO A 275 21.56 -4.79 10.97
CA PRO A 275 20.95 -5.72 10.02
C PRO A 275 20.48 -5.05 8.73
N GLU A 276 19.93 -3.82 8.80
CA GLU A 276 19.52 -3.08 7.59
C GLU A 276 20.73 -2.70 6.72
N ALA A 277 21.81 -2.21 7.34
CA ALA A 277 23.04 -1.87 6.64
C ALA A 277 23.62 -3.11 5.93
N MET A 278 23.70 -4.24 6.64
CA MET A 278 24.19 -5.49 6.05
C MET A 278 23.28 -5.99 4.93
N TRP A 279 21.95 -5.90 5.10
CA TRP A 279 20.99 -6.29 4.06
C TRP A 279 21.19 -5.50 2.77
N ARG A 280 21.41 -4.18 2.89
CA ARG A 280 21.69 -3.28 1.78
C ARG A 280 23.05 -3.56 1.12
N LEU A 281 24.10 -3.82 1.92
CA LEU A 281 25.43 -4.17 1.40
C LEU A 281 25.46 -5.48 0.62
N ASN A 282 24.59 -6.44 0.96
CA ASN A 282 24.42 -7.67 0.19
C ASN A 282 23.46 -7.52 -1.00
N GLU A 283 23.00 -6.30 -1.29
CA GLU A 283 22.04 -5.98 -2.36
C GLU A 283 20.74 -6.79 -2.28
N PHE A 284 20.34 -7.19 -1.08
CA PHE A 284 19.09 -7.90 -0.90
C PHE A 284 17.90 -6.94 -1.06
N ASN A 285 16.85 -7.42 -1.73
CA ASN A 285 15.66 -6.62 -2.00
C ASN A 285 14.91 -6.30 -0.69
N LEU A 286 14.81 -5.01 -0.35
CA LEU A 286 13.99 -4.51 0.77
C LEU A 286 12.49 -4.69 0.52
N SER A 287 12.10 -4.76 -0.74
CA SER A 287 10.74 -5.06 -1.16
C SER A 287 10.75 -5.74 -2.51
N HIS A 288 9.72 -6.51 -2.80
CA HIS A 288 9.57 -7.17 -4.09
C HIS A 288 8.11 -7.28 -4.47
N LYS A 289 7.87 -7.32 -5.78
CA LYS A 289 6.58 -7.55 -6.40
C LYS A 289 6.78 -8.64 -7.44
N SER A 290 5.93 -9.66 -7.41
CA SER A 290 5.92 -10.75 -8.39
C SER A 290 5.76 -10.28 -9.84
N HIS A 291 5.15 -9.10 -10.04
CA HIS A 291 4.87 -8.51 -11.34
C HIS A 291 5.73 -7.26 -11.58
N THR A 292 6.10 -7.04 -12.85
CA THR A 292 6.79 -5.82 -13.27
C THR A 292 5.78 -4.74 -13.60
N VAL A 293 5.82 -3.62 -12.87
CA VAL A 293 5.00 -2.45 -13.16
C VAL A 293 5.79 -1.45 -14.01
N VAL A 294 5.35 -1.24 -15.25
CA VAL A 294 5.92 -0.27 -16.19
C VAL A 294 5.16 1.04 -16.06
N ARG A 295 5.83 2.07 -15.52
CA ARG A 295 5.27 3.40 -15.37
C ARG A 295 5.25 4.12 -16.72
N LEU A 296 4.05 4.39 -17.21
CA LEU A 296 3.79 5.04 -18.48
C LEU A 296 3.82 6.56 -18.34
N ALA A 297 4.14 7.29 -19.38
CA ALA A 297 4.18 8.74 -19.36
C ALA A 297 2.78 9.29 -19.68
N VAL A 298 2.41 10.38 -19.02
CA VAL A 298 1.24 11.19 -19.33
C VAL A 298 1.68 12.64 -19.25
N HIS A 299 1.70 13.32 -20.39
CA HIS A 299 2.09 14.72 -20.49
C HIS A 299 1.42 15.36 -21.69
N LEU A 300 1.17 16.66 -21.61
CA LEU A 300 0.70 17.46 -22.74
C LEU A 300 1.81 17.58 -23.81
N PRO A 301 1.47 17.98 -25.04
CA PRO A 301 2.46 18.28 -26.08
C PRO A 301 3.57 19.20 -25.52
N GLN A 302 4.84 18.84 -25.73
CA GLN A 302 6.03 19.59 -25.28
C GLN A 302 6.19 19.77 -23.75
N HIS A 303 5.33 19.16 -22.93
CA HIS A 303 5.39 19.23 -21.46
C HIS A 303 5.95 17.94 -20.82
N GLN A 304 6.79 17.20 -21.54
CA GLN A 304 7.45 16.00 -20.99
C GLN A 304 8.39 16.34 -19.83
N PRO A 305 8.44 15.52 -18.77
CA PRO A 305 9.35 15.73 -17.67
C PRO A 305 10.81 15.53 -18.11
N ILE A 306 11.70 16.45 -17.72
CA ILE A 306 13.13 16.41 -18.02
C ILE A 306 13.89 16.39 -16.69
N VAL A 307 14.78 15.42 -16.53
CA VAL A 307 15.69 15.35 -15.38
C VAL A 307 17.05 15.90 -15.81
N TYR A 308 17.57 16.86 -15.03
CA TYR A 308 18.84 17.52 -15.31
C TYR A 308 19.66 17.68 -14.02
N GLN A 309 20.97 17.86 -14.19
CA GLN A 309 21.83 18.33 -13.10
C GLN A 309 21.87 19.86 -13.16
N ASN A 310 21.91 20.51 -12.00
CA ASN A 310 21.95 21.97 -11.90
C ASN A 310 23.11 22.53 -12.76
N GLY A 311 22.82 23.49 -13.64
CA GLY A 311 23.75 24.05 -14.62
C GLY A 311 23.87 23.28 -15.95
N GLN A 312 23.06 22.23 -16.16
CA GLN A 312 23.00 21.46 -17.41
C GLN A 312 21.61 21.46 -18.06
N GLU A 313 20.82 22.49 -17.79
CA GLU A 313 19.42 22.62 -18.24
C GLU A 313 19.30 22.56 -19.76
N ALA A 314 20.07 23.39 -20.48
CA ALA A 314 20.02 23.49 -21.94
C ALA A 314 20.35 22.14 -22.62
N GLN A 315 21.42 21.48 -22.17
CA GLN A 315 21.81 20.18 -22.70
C GLN A 315 20.77 19.09 -22.40
N ALA A 316 20.08 19.18 -21.25
CA ALA A 316 19.02 18.24 -20.91
C ALA A 316 17.80 18.42 -21.83
N ILE A 317 17.47 19.66 -22.21
CA ILE A 317 16.42 19.97 -23.19
C ILE A 317 16.77 19.37 -24.56
N GLU A 318 17.98 19.60 -25.05
CA GLU A 318 18.44 19.04 -26.34
C GLU A 318 18.39 17.51 -26.34
N ARG A 319 18.88 16.87 -25.27
CA ARG A 319 18.80 15.40 -25.13
C ARG A 319 17.35 14.91 -25.07
N ALA A 320 16.45 15.64 -24.40
CA ALA A 320 15.04 15.25 -24.31
C ALA A 320 14.33 15.36 -25.66
N ALA A 321 14.69 16.34 -26.50
CA ALA A 321 14.11 16.50 -27.85
C ALA A 321 14.43 15.30 -28.77
N LEU A 322 15.56 14.63 -28.56
CA LEU A 322 15.98 13.45 -29.32
C LEU A 322 15.38 12.13 -28.81
N ARG A 323 14.69 12.14 -27.66
CA ARG A 323 14.20 10.94 -26.99
C ARG A 323 12.69 10.87 -26.99
N LYS A 324 12.17 9.67 -27.23
CA LYS A 324 10.74 9.41 -27.11
C LYS A 324 10.38 9.08 -25.67
N THR A 325 9.21 9.51 -25.23
CA THR A 325 8.60 9.04 -23.98
C THR A 325 7.88 7.72 -24.26
N THR A 326 7.41 7.04 -23.21
CA THR A 326 6.53 5.89 -23.41
C THR A 326 5.24 6.28 -24.13
N LEU A 327 4.76 7.53 -23.99
CA LEU A 327 3.58 8.02 -24.70
C LEU A 327 3.87 8.27 -26.19
N THR A 328 4.91 9.03 -26.51
CA THR A 328 5.22 9.35 -27.92
C THR A 328 5.73 8.14 -28.71
N SER A 329 6.40 7.19 -28.04
CA SER A 329 6.73 5.90 -28.67
C SER A 329 5.52 4.99 -28.89
N TRP A 330 4.42 5.17 -28.15
CA TRP A 330 3.17 4.45 -28.41
C TRP A 330 2.48 5.00 -29.66
N PHE A 331 2.47 6.31 -29.83
CA PHE A 331 1.99 6.95 -31.07
C PHE A 331 2.73 6.43 -32.30
N GLU A 332 4.05 6.41 -32.26
CA GLU A 332 4.86 5.88 -33.36
C GLU A 332 4.66 4.38 -33.57
N LEU A 333 4.53 3.59 -32.49
CA LEU A 333 4.20 2.18 -32.60
C LEU A 333 2.89 1.98 -33.37
N ASN A 334 1.84 2.73 -33.03
CA ASN A 334 0.57 2.65 -33.74
C ASN A 334 0.68 3.12 -35.21
N LYS A 335 1.59 4.05 -35.55
CA LYS A 335 1.81 4.39 -36.97
C LYS A 335 2.36 3.23 -37.78
N ASN A 336 3.26 2.46 -37.17
CA ASN A 336 4.10 1.49 -37.87
C ASN A 336 3.60 0.04 -37.75
N ASP A 337 2.79 -0.27 -36.73
CA ASP A 337 2.30 -1.61 -36.45
C ASP A 337 0.78 -1.59 -36.19
N PRO A 338 -0.05 -1.86 -37.22
CA PRO A 338 -1.50 -1.92 -37.08
C PRO A 338 -1.98 -2.92 -36.01
N SER A 339 -1.18 -3.95 -35.69
CA SER A 339 -1.55 -4.91 -34.63
C SER A 339 -1.59 -4.28 -33.23
N ALA A 340 -0.95 -3.12 -33.03
CA ALA A 340 -1.01 -2.37 -31.78
C ALA A 340 -2.30 -1.54 -31.61
N HIS A 341 -3.09 -1.34 -32.68
CA HIS A 341 -4.28 -0.47 -32.64
C HIS A 341 -5.37 -0.96 -31.69
N ASN A 342 -5.44 -2.27 -31.47
CA ASN A 342 -6.43 -2.91 -30.61
C ASN A 342 -5.96 -3.06 -29.15
N ILE A 343 -4.80 -2.50 -28.80
CA ILE A 343 -4.22 -2.61 -27.47
C ILE A 343 -4.30 -1.24 -26.78
N SER A 344 -4.90 -1.21 -25.59
CA SER A 344 -4.97 0.01 -24.76
C SER A 344 -3.57 0.48 -24.40
N TYR A 345 -3.36 1.80 -24.22
CA TYR A 345 -2.05 2.33 -23.84
C TYR A 345 -1.51 1.69 -22.55
N SER A 346 -2.38 1.44 -21.57
CA SER A 346 -2.07 0.74 -20.31
C SER A 346 -1.63 -0.71 -20.51
N ASP A 347 -2.08 -1.39 -21.57
CA ASP A 347 -1.75 -2.79 -21.82
C ASP A 347 -0.57 -3.00 -22.77
N ILE A 348 -0.12 -1.96 -23.48
CA ILE A 348 1.03 -2.08 -24.39
C ILE A 348 2.25 -2.73 -23.71
N PRO A 349 2.63 -2.42 -22.45
CA PRO A 349 3.78 -3.06 -21.80
C PRO A 349 3.72 -4.61 -21.73
N GLN A 350 2.53 -5.20 -21.79
CA GLN A 350 2.33 -6.66 -21.84
C GLN A 350 2.79 -7.24 -23.18
N TYR A 351 2.69 -6.47 -24.27
CA TYR A 351 2.97 -6.94 -25.63
C TYR A 351 4.25 -6.35 -26.23
N TYR A 352 4.69 -5.19 -25.76
CA TYR A 352 5.88 -4.50 -26.26
C TYR A 352 6.76 -3.99 -25.12
N MET A 353 8.06 -4.14 -25.29
CA MET A 353 9.08 -3.61 -24.39
C MET A 353 9.54 -2.23 -24.89
N PHE A 354 9.58 -1.25 -24.00
CA PHE A 354 10.19 0.04 -24.27
C PHE A 354 11.70 -0.03 -23.97
N ASP A 355 12.52 0.05 -25.01
CA ASP A 355 13.97 0.06 -24.91
C ASP A 355 14.42 1.47 -24.51
N LYS A 356 14.89 1.62 -23.27
CA LYS A 356 15.28 2.93 -22.75
C LYS A 356 16.42 3.54 -23.55
N SER A 357 17.32 2.75 -24.14
CA SER A 357 18.50 3.26 -24.86
C SER A 357 18.13 3.87 -26.20
N THR A 358 17.33 3.16 -26.99
CA THR A 358 16.89 3.58 -28.33
C THR A 358 15.58 4.38 -28.29
N THR A 359 14.86 4.34 -27.18
CA THR A 359 13.49 4.87 -26.99
C THR A 359 12.44 4.29 -27.94
N ASN A 360 12.75 3.12 -28.53
CA ASN A 360 11.86 2.41 -29.44
C ASN A 360 11.14 1.25 -28.71
N ARG A 361 10.01 0.80 -29.29
CA ARG A 361 9.27 -0.35 -28.80
C ARG A 361 9.60 -1.60 -29.62
N LYS A 362 9.81 -2.73 -28.93
CA LYS A 362 10.05 -4.04 -29.54
C LYS A 362 8.99 -5.02 -29.07
N LYS A 363 8.49 -5.90 -29.96
CA LYS A 363 7.54 -6.96 -29.58
C LYS A 363 8.16 -7.83 -28.48
N ARG A 364 7.41 -8.01 -27.41
CA ARG A 364 7.79 -8.85 -26.27
C ARG A 364 7.62 -10.30 -26.65
N GLN A 365 8.65 -11.11 -26.39
CA GLN A 365 8.63 -12.53 -26.72
C GLN A 365 8.10 -13.41 -25.59
N ARG A 366 8.31 -13.02 -24.31
CA ARG A 366 7.94 -13.81 -23.13
C ARG A 366 7.60 -12.93 -21.93
N GLY A 367 6.82 -13.48 -20.99
CA GLY A 367 6.56 -12.89 -19.67
C GLY A 367 5.61 -11.69 -19.68
N GLY A 368 4.87 -11.46 -20.76
CA GLY A 368 3.92 -10.34 -20.88
C GLY A 368 2.79 -10.37 -19.84
N GLN A 369 2.36 -11.58 -19.47
CA GLN A 369 1.34 -11.81 -18.45
C GLN A 369 1.74 -11.27 -17.07
N ASN A 370 3.06 -11.19 -16.80
CA ASN A 370 3.60 -10.71 -15.53
C ASN A 370 3.94 -9.20 -15.57
N VAL A 371 3.45 -8.47 -16.57
CA VAL A 371 3.71 -7.04 -16.75
C VAL A 371 2.40 -6.24 -16.63
N ILE A 372 2.50 -5.08 -15.99
CA ILE A 372 1.37 -4.16 -15.80
C ILE A 372 1.82 -2.77 -16.22
N GLY A 373 1.09 -2.11 -17.12
CA GLY A 373 1.28 -0.70 -17.37
C GLY A 373 0.55 0.13 -16.32
N ARG A 374 1.21 1.14 -15.76
CA ARG A 374 0.61 2.08 -14.81
C ARG A 374 0.76 3.50 -15.33
N LEU A 375 -0.35 4.16 -15.61
CA LEU A 375 -0.35 5.60 -15.85
C LEU A 375 -0.13 6.30 -14.49
N PRO A 376 0.67 7.38 -14.42
CA PRO A 376 0.79 8.21 -13.24
C PRO A 376 -0.57 8.74 -12.89
N VAL A 377 -0.75 9.05 -11.62
CA VAL A 377 -1.95 9.76 -11.25
C VAL A 377 -1.75 11.25 -11.49
N VAL A 378 -2.78 11.89 -12.05
CA VAL A 378 -2.78 13.30 -12.45
C VAL A 378 -3.86 14.01 -11.64
N SER A 379 -3.53 15.17 -11.09
CA SER A 379 -4.48 15.99 -10.32
C SER A 379 -5.55 16.56 -11.22
N ILE A 380 -6.81 16.62 -10.75
CA ILE A 380 -7.89 17.33 -11.46
C ILE A 380 -7.60 18.83 -11.66
N LEU A 381 -6.72 19.40 -10.83
CA LEU A 381 -6.26 20.79 -10.98
C LEU A 381 -5.31 20.96 -12.18
N ASP A 382 -4.69 19.88 -12.65
CA ASP A 382 -3.96 19.82 -13.92
C ASP A 382 -4.94 19.39 -15.03
N ILE A 383 -5.94 20.26 -15.25
CA ILE A 383 -7.18 20.02 -15.99
C ILE A 383 -6.93 19.23 -17.29
N GLU A 384 -6.12 19.79 -18.20
CA GLU A 384 -5.92 19.18 -19.52
C GLU A 384 -5.13 17.87 -19.47
N ARG A 385 -4.15 17.74 -18.57
CA ARG A 385 -3.41 16.49 -18.42
C ARG A 385 -4.27 15.41 -17.78
N TYR A 386 -5.19 15.78 -16.89
CA TYR A 386 -6.16 14.89 -16.27
C TYR A 386 -7.09 14.29 -17.34
N TYR A 387 -7.70 15.12 -18.17
CA TYR A 387 -8.58 14.65 -19.24
C TYR A 387 -7.82 13.87 -20.33
N LEU A 388 -6.58 14.25 -20.64
CA LEU A 388 -5.71 13.43 -21.48
C LEU A 388 -5.52 12.02 -20.89
N ARG A 389 -5.28 11.90 -19.58
CA ARG A 389 -5.15 10.60 -18.91
C ARG A 389 -6.42 9.76 -19.05
N LEU A 390 -7.59 10.35 -18.88
CA LEU A 390 -8.88 9.65 -19.05
C LEU A 390 -9.03 9.11 -20.47
N LEU A 391 -8.72 9.93 -21.49
CA LEU A 391 -8.76 9.48 -22.89
C LEU A 391 -7.76 8.36 -23.16
N LEU A 392 -6.55 8.43 -22.59
CA LEU A 392 -5.53 7.38 -22.73
C LEU A 392 -5.91 6.03 -22.12
N LEU A 393 -6.84 6.02 -21.15
CA LEU A 393 -7.39 4.79 -20.58
C LEU A 393 -8.48 4.16 -21.45
N ARG A 394 -9.07 4.91 -22.39
CA ARG A 394 -10.24 4.48 -23.18
C ARG A 394 -9.93 4.32 -24.67
N LYS A 395 -9.14 5.23 -25.24
CA LYS A 395 -8.73 5.18 -26.64
C LYS A 395 -7.54 4.24 -26.84
N SER A 396 -7.65 3.37 -27.84
CA SER A 396 -6.54 2.57 -28.37
C SER A 396 -6.12 3.10 -29.75
N GLY A 397 -4.94 2.70 -30.23
CA GLY A 397 -4.51 2.98 -31.59
C GLY A 397 -4.20 4.43 -31.97
N ALA A 398 -4.29 5.40 -31.05
CA ALA A 398 -3.99 6.80 -31.37
C ALA A 398 -2.54 6.95 -31.88
N ILE A 399 -2.35 7.68 -32.97
CA ILE A 399 -1.02 7.93 -33.56
C ILE A 399 -0.46 9.32 -33.28
N SER A 400 -1.20 10.17 -32.55
CA SER A 400 -0.78 11.52 -32.21
C SER A 400 -1.60 12.08 -31.04
N PHE A 401 -1.23 13.26 -30.54
CA PHE A 401 -2.10 14.02 -29.63
C PHE A 401 -3.38 14.53 -30.34
N ASP A 402 -3.28 14.88 -31.62
CA ASP A 402 -4.43 15.32 -32.42
C ASP A 402 -5.46 14.20 -32.62
N ASP A 403 -5.00 12.95 -32.77
CA ASP A 403 -5.88 11.76 -32.78
C ASP A 403 -6.63 11.59 -31.47
N ILE A 404 -5.95 11.85 -30.34
CA ILE A 404 -6.60 11.80 -29.02
C ILE A 404 -7.66 12.90 -28.92
N LEU A 405 -7.41 14.09 -29.47
CA LEU A 405 -8.39 15.18 -29.53
C LEU A 405 -9.53 14.93 -30.53
N THR A 406 -9.36 14.01 -31.47
CA THR A 406 -10.35 13.74 -32.51
C THR A 406 -11.38 12.70 -32.04
N VAL A 407 -12.64 13.09 -31.95
CA VAL A 407 -13.76 12.22 -31.55
C VAL A 407 -14.82 12.28 -32.64
N ASN A 408 -15.31 11.13 -33.11
CA ASN A 408 -16.29 11.03 -34.20
C ASN A 408 -15.90 11.81 -35.47
N GLY A 409 -14.60 11.88 -35.78
CA GLY A 409 -14.06 12.62 -36.92
C GLY A 409 -13.93 14.14 -36.73
N LEU A 410 -14.34 14.68 -35.57
CA LEU A 410 -14.21 16.09 -35.23
C LEU A 410 -13.05 16.31 -34.27
N ARG A 411 -12.13 17.22 -34.64
CA ARG A 411 -11.00 17.59 -33.79
C ARG A 411 -11.45 18.61 -32.74
N CYS A 412 -11.41 18.22 -31.48
CA CYS A 412 -11.69 19.10 -30.34
C CYS A 412 -10.52 20.08 -30.09
N ILE A 413 -10.80 21.16 -29.37
CA ILE A 413 -9.81 22.17 -29.00
C ILE A 413 -9.02 21.72 -27.76
N THR A 414 -9.71 21.13 -26.78
CA THR A 414 -9.15 20.69 -25.49
C THR A 414 -9.41 19.21 -25.23
N PHE A 415 -8.59 18.60 -24.37
CA PHE A 415 -8.81 17.22 -23.93
C PHE A 415 -10.08 17.09 -23.09
N GLN A 416 -10.45 18.13 -22.33
CA GLN A 416 -11.75 18.19 -21.66
C GLN A 416 -12.91 18.08 -22.64
N GLN A 417 -12.90 18.90 -23.70
CA GLN A 417 -13.93 18.86 -24.74
C GLN A 417 -13.95 17.48 -25.43
N ALA A 418 -12.79 16.91 -25.72
CA ALA A 418 -12.71 15.56 -26.27
C ALA A 418 -13.33 14.51 -25.31
N CYS A 419 -13.16 14.64 -23.99
CA CYS A 419 -13.83 13.76 -23.03
C CYS A 419 -15.36 13.94 -23.04
N GLN A 420 -15.85 15.19 -23.10
CA GLN A 420 -17.28 15.51 -23.23
C GLN A 420 -17.89 14.88 -24.48
N GLU A 421 -17.29 15.09 -25.65
CA GLU A 421 -17.74 14.54 -26.93
C GLU A 421 -17.66 13.02 -26.98
N TYR A 422 -16.66 12.44 -26.29
CA TYR A 422 -16.54 10.99 -26.15
C TYR A 422 -17.56 10.40 -25.17
N GLY A 423 -18.33 11.25 -24.46
CA GLY A 423 -19.35 10.84 -23.51
C GLY A 423 -18.80 10.43 -22.14
N LEU A 424 -17.57 10.80 -21.80
CA LEU A 424 -16.95 10.49 -20.49
C LEU A 424 -17.42 11.42 -19.38
N LEU A 425 -18.00 12.58 -19.72
CA LEU A 425 -18.30 13.66 -18.77
C LEU A 425 -19.79 13.98 -18.63
N ARG A 426 -20.68 13.00 -18.83
CA ARG A 426 -22.14 13.19 -18.66
C ARG A 426 -22.59 12.83 -17.25
N GLY A 427 -23.23 13.79 -16.58
CA GLY A 427 -23.69 13.67 -15.19
C GLY A 427 -22.54 13.52 -14.19
N ASP A 428 -22.86 13.08 -12.97
CA ASP A 428 -21.88 12.96 -11.88
C ASP A 428 -21.02 11.70 -11.94
N GLN A 429 -21.20 10.83 -12.95
CA GLN A 429 -20.52 9.54 -13.03
C GLN A 429 -18.99 9.67 -12.94
N GLN A 430 -18.42 10.72 -13.52
CA GLN A 430 -16.98 11.01 -13.44
C GLN A 430 -16.51 11.25 -12.00
N TRP A 431 -17.34 11.88 -11.17
CA TRP A 431 -17.07 12.15 -9.77
C TRP A 431 -17.24 10.88 -8.93
N HIS A 432 -18.24 10.05 -9.24
CA HIS A 432 -18.37 8.73 -8.63
C HIS A 432 -17.21 7.82 -8.98
N ASP A 433 -16.82 7.75 -10.25
CA ASP A 433 -15.64 7.01 -10.71
C ASP A 433 -14.39 7.53 -10.02
N ALA A 434 -14.26 8.86 -9.88
CA ALA A 434 -13.13 9.45 -9.21
C ALA A 434 -13.07 9.08 -7.72
N LEU A 435 -14.17 9.20 -6.98
CA LEU A 435 -14.20 8.81 -5.58
C LEU A 435 -14.04 7.30 -5.40
N ASN A 436 -14.63 6.47 -6.26
CA ASN A 436 -14.50 5.01 -6.22
C ASN A 436 -13.06 4.56 -6.44
N ASP A 437 -12.40 5.05 -7.48
CA ASP A 437 -11.00 4.72 -7.75
C ASP A 437 -10.12 5.20 -6.57
N THR A 438 -10.32 6.42 -6.06
CA THR A 438 -9.55 6.97 -4.93
C THR A 438 -9.80 6.17 -3.65
N ALA A 439 -11.04 5.72 -3.45
CA ALA A 439 -11.46 4.85 -2.38
C ALA A 439 -10.80 3.45 -2.44
N GLN A 440 -10.06 3.11 -3.51
CA GLN A 440 -9.22 1.92 -3.53
C GLN A 440 -7.79 2.14 -3.01
N PHE A 441 -7.24 3.37 -3.08
CA PHE A 441 -5.83 3.62 -2.73
C PHE A 441 -5.48 4.87 -1.90
N GLN A 442 -6.39 5.75 -1.48
CA GLN A 442 -6.07 6.88 -0.56
C GLN A 442 -6.70 6.74 0.85
N SER A 443 -6.12 7.36 1.89
CA SER A 443 -6.75 7.31 3.23
C SER A 443 -8.12 8.01 3.24
N PRO A 444 -9.04 7.66 4.17
CA PRO A 444 -10.36 8.30 4.26
C PRO A 444 -10.29 9.83 4.34
N ARG A 445 -9.34 10.40 5.10
CA ARG A 445 -9.11 11.86 5.12
C ARG A 445 -8.75 12.43 3.75
N GLN A 446 -7.86 11.77 3.00
CA GLN A 446 -7.53 12.21 1.64
C GLN A 446 -8.73 12.08 0.69
N LEU A 447 -9.58 11.07 0.90
CA LEU A 447 -10.84 10.93 0.16
C LEU A 447 -11.81 12.07 0.50
N ARG A 448 -11.90 12.48 1.78
CA ARG A 448 -12.67 13.67 2.22
C ARG A 448 -12.13 14.96 1.62
N MET A 449 -10.80 15.12 1.51
CA MET A 449 -10.20 16.23 0.78
C MET A 449 -10.58 16.23 -0.70
N LEU A 450 -10.55 15.06 -1.37
CA LEU A 450 -11.00 14.94 -2.76
C LEU A 450 -12.48 15.29 -2.90
N PHE A 451 -13.33 14.81 -1.99
CA PHE A 451 -14.74 15.15 -1.96
C PHE A 451 -14.94 16.68 -1.86
N ALA A 452 -14.25 17.35 -0.94
CA ALA A 452 -14.32 18.81 -0.79
C ALA A 452 -13.82 19.55 -2.06
N MET A 453 -12.78 19.06 -2.72
CA MET A 453 -12.27 19.62 -3.97
C MET A 453 -13.22 19.41 -5.15
N ILE A 454 -13.85 18.24 -5.25
CA ILE A 454 -14.90 17.96 -6.24
C ILE A 454 -16.09 18.91 -6.00
N CYS A 455 -16.47 19.17 -4.75
CA CYS A 455 -17.52 20.15 -4.46
C CYS A 455 -17.10 21.60 -4.79
N GLY A 456 -15.83 21.94 -4.57
CA GLY A 456 -15.30 23.29 -4.78
C GLY A 456 -15.01 23.66 -6.24
N PHE A 457 -14.61 22.69 -7.05
CA PHE A 457 -14.17 22.91 -8.43
C PHE A 457 -14.93 22.07 -9.47
N GLY A 458 -15.58 20.98 -9.05
CA GLY A 458 -16.37 20.14 -9.92
C GLY A 458 -17.76 20.72 -10.15
N GLU A 459 -18.24 20.62 -11.38
CA GLU A 459 -19.65 20.82 -11.71
C GLU A 459 -20.40 19.55 -11.29
N VAL A 460 -20.72 19.44 -9.99
CA VAL A 460 -21.49 18.31 -9.44
C VAL A 460 -22.98 18.68 -9.46
N GLU A 461 -23.81 17.82 -10.05
CA GLU A 461 -25.26 18.03 -10.12
C GLU A 461 -25.95 17.68 -8.79
N ASP A 462 -25.56 16.59 -8.12
CA ASP A 462 -26.16 16.08 -6.87
C ASP A 462 -25.10 15.70 -5.83
N VAL A 463 -24.64 16.71 -5.07
CA VAL A 463 -23.68 16.52 -3.97
C VAL A 463 -24.24 15.61 -2.85
N PRO A 464 -25.52 15.69 -2.46
CA PRO A 464 -26.12 14.72 -1.53
C PRO A 464 -26.01 13.26 -1.97
N ASP A 465 -26.33 12.92 -3.23
CA ASP A 465 -26.16 11.53 -3.72
C ASP A 465 -24.68 11.12 -3.70
N LEU A 466 -23.78 12.02 -4.14
CA LEU A 466 -22.34 11.79 -4.10
C LEU A 466 -21.85 11.48 -2.67
N TRP A 467 -22.36 12.19 -1.65
CA TRP A 467 -22.06 11.87 -0.26
C TRP A 467 -22.61 10.50 0.14
N VAL A 468 -23.88 10.21 -0.13
CA VAL A 468 -24.55 8.97 0.29
C VAL A 468 -23.85 7.74 -0.30
N GLN A 469 -23.53 7.77 -1.59
CA GLN A 469 -22.88 6.65 -2.29
C GLN A 469 -21.47 6.37 -1.78
N HIS A 470 -20.76 7.40 -1.31
CA HIS A 470 -19.34 7.29 -0.89
C HIS A 470 -19.12 7.37 0.62
N GLN A 471 -20.18 7.56 1.41
CA GLN A 471 -20.13 7.79 2.86
C GLN A 471 -19.28 6.74 3.58
N VAL A 472 -19.51 5.46 3.29
CA VAL A 472 -18.81 4.33 3.94
C VAL A 472 -17.29 4.46 3.80
N SER A 473 -16.82 4.83 2.61
CA SER A 473 -15.40 5.02 2.32
C SER A 473 -14.86 6.32 2.94
N LEU A 474 -15.69 7.36 2.98
CA LEU A 474 -15.36 8.67 3.53
C LEU A 474 -15.26 8.67 5.05
N CYS A 475 -15.96 7.79 5.76
CA CYS A 475 -15.99 7.74 7.23
C CYS A 475 -15.26 6.54 7.85
N GLU A 476 -14.64 5.68 7.04
CA GLU A 476 -14.04 4.40 7.47
C GLU A 476 -13.10 4.52 8.69
N ASP A 477 -12.24 5.54 8.73
CA ASP A 477 -11.31 5.78 9.85
C ASP A 477 -12.02 6.17 11.15
N PHE A 478 -13.08 6.97 11.04
CA PHE A 478 -13.88 7.39 12.18
C PHE A 478 -14.82 6.29 12.66
N VAL A 479 -15.39 5.48 11.77
CA VAL A 479 -16.16 4.30 12.14
C VAL A 479 -15.30 3.31 12.92
N HIS A 480 -14.08 3.05 12.45
CA HIS A 480 -13.15 2.17 13.15
C HIS A 480 -12.73 2.72 14.53
N ARG A 481 -12.64 4.05 14.69
CA ARG A 481 -12.22 4.68 15.95
C ARG A 481 -13.37 4.83 16.95
N TYR A 482 -14.57 5.09 16.45
CA TYR A 482 -15.75 5.41 17.23
C TYR A 482 -16.83 4.34 17.00
N SER A 483 -17.83 4.62 16.16
CA SER A 483 -18.88 3.67 15.82
C SER A 483 -19.48 3.97 14.44
N GLU A 484 -20.23 3.01 13.88
CA GLU A 484 -20.98 3.22 12.63
C GLU A 484 -21.98 4.38 12.71
N GLN A 485 -22.54 4.65 13.89
CA GLN A 485 -23.51 5.72 14.10
C GLN A 485 -22.85 7.10 14.17
N THR A 486 -21.69 7.21 14.81
CA THR A 486 -21.02 8.50 15.05
C THR A 486 -19.95 8.84 14.00
N GLY A 487 -19.40 7.82 13.33
CA GLY A 487 -18.38 7.98 12.30
C GLY A 487 -18.73 8.96 11.18
N PRO A 488 -19.94 8.87 10.56
CA PRO A 488 -20.37 9.81 9.54
C PRO A 488 -20.41 11.28 9.99
N HIS A 489 -20.79 11.53 11.25
CA HIS A 489 -20.84 12.87 11.82
C HIS A 489 -19.44 13.50 11.93
N TYR A 490 -18.44 12.71 12.37
CA TYR A 490 -17.04 13.14 12.39
C TYR A 490 -16.48 13.39 10.99
N ALA A 491 -16.85 12.55 10.02
CA ALA A 491 -16.45 12.74 8.63
C ALA A 491 -17.00 14.05 8.05
N LEU A 492 -18.28 14.35 8.29
CA LEU A 492 -18.90 15.60 7.86
C LEU A 492 -18.25 16.83 8.52
N ALA A 493 -17.92 16.77 9.81
CA ALA A 493 -17.23 17.87 10.49
C ALA A 493 -15.82 18.14 9.91
N ASP A 494 -15.05 17.09 9.57
CA ASP A 494 -13.75 17.23 8.88
C ASP A 494 -13.94 17.80 7.46
N ILE A 495 -15.02 17.43 6.76
CA ILE A 495 -15.37 17.99 5.44
C ILE A 495 -15.74 19.47 5.54
N GLU A 496 -16.53 19.88 6.54
CA GLU A 496 -16.89 21.29 6.77
C GLU A 496 -15.64 22.16 6.90
N GLU A 497 -14.64 21.71 7.67
CA GLU A 497 -13.35 22.42 7.78
C GLU A 497 -12.65 22.54 6.42
N LEU A 498 -12.62 21.46 5.63
CA LEU A 498 -11.97 21.45 4.32
C LEU A 498 -12.69 22.36 3.29
N LEU A 499 -14.03 22.42 3.33
CA LEU A 499 -14.85 23.23 2.44
C LEU A 499 -14.65 24.75 2.63
N THR A 500 -14.22 25.19 3.82
CA THR A 500 -13.94 26.61 4.09
C THR A 500 -12.91 27.18 3.09
N SER A 501 -11.95 26.37 2.65
CA SER A 501 -10.94 26.77 1.67
C SER A 501 -11.51 27.07 0.26
N TYR A 502 -12.76 26.65 0.01
CA TYR A 502 -13.49 26.85 -1.25
C TYR A 502 -14.68 27.81 -1.08
N ASN A 503 -14.81 28.50 0.07
CA ASN A 503 -15.96 29.33 0.42
C ASN A 503 -17.31 28.58 0.39
N LEU A 504 -17.28 27.26 0.59
CA LEU A 504 -18.44 26.38 0.70
C LEU A 504 -18.70 25.99 2.17
N SER A 505 -19.88 25.43 2.42
CA SER A 505 -20.26 24.82 3.70
C SER A 505 -21.17 23.63 3.44
N LEU A 506 -21.31 22.70 4.38
CA LEU A 506 -22.25 21.58 4.25
C LEU A 506 -23.67 22.07 3.96
N GLN A 507 -24.08 23.16 4.60
CA GLN A 507 -25.39 23.78 4.38
C GLN A 507 -25.57 24.26 2.92
N LYS A 508 -24.55 24.90 2.33
CA LYS A 508 -24.59 25.34 0.93
C LYS A 508 -24.63 24.17 -0.06
N LEU A 509 -24.13 23.02 0.35
CA LEU A 509 -24.09 21.79 -0.44
C LEU A 509 -25.27 20.85 -0.14
N HIS A 510 -26.27 21.31 0.63
CA HIS A 510 -27.43 20.50 1.05
C HIS A 510 -27.08 19.21 1.79
N LEU A 511 -25.93 19.18 2.48
CA LEU A 511 -25.50 18.07 3.33
C LEU A 511 -25.92 18.28 4.80
N PRO A 512 -26.03 17.21 5.60
CA PRO A 512 -26.41 17.31 7.01
C PRO A 512 -25.38 18.15 7.79
N THR A 513 -25.84 19.19 8.49
CA THR A 513 -25.00 19.97 9.40
C THR A 513 -24.75 19.20 10.69
N VAL A 514 -23.56 19.36 11.28
CA VAL A 514 -23.14 18.62 12.47
C VAL A 514 -22.82 19.58 13.60
N ASP A 515 -23.46 19.41 14.75
CA ASP A 515 -23.06 20.05 16.01
C ASP A 515 -22.27 19.05 16.86
N LEU A 516 -20.94 19.18 16.87
CA LEU A 516 -20.06 18.38 17.72
C LEU A 516 -19.56 19.22 18.91
N PRO A 517 -19.46 18.64 20.13
CA PRO A 517 -18.88 19.33 21.28
C PRO A 517 -17.41 19.73 21.03
N ALA A 518 -17.04 20.96 21.40
CA ALA A 518 -15.70 21.53 21.19
C ALA A 518 -14.54 20.66 21.73
N SER A 519 -14.78 19.84 22.76
CA SER A 519 -13.79 18.94 23.36
C SER A 519 -13.33 17.80 22.45
N VAL A 520 -14.04 17.53 21.34
CA VAL A 520 -13.66 16.47 20.39
C VAL A 520 -12.75 16.99 19.26
N LEU A 521 -12.86 18.28 18.92
CA LEU A 521 -12.02 18.93 17.91
C LEU A 521 -10.56 19.08 18.37
N GLU A 522 -10.32 19.31 19.66
CA GLU A 522 -8.97 19.46 20.23
C GLU A 522 -8.11 18.18 20.16
N ARG A 523 -8.73 16.99 20.09
CA ARG A 523 -8.00 15.71 20.05
C ARG A 523 -7.52 15.29 18.65
N VAL A 524 -7.86 16.05 17.61
CA VAL A 524 -7.40 15.83 16.23
C VAL A 524 -5.97 16.36 16.01
N ASN A 525 -5.40 17.07 17.00
CA ASN A 525 -4.12 17.78 16.88
C ASN A 525 -2.83 16.95 17.09
N PHE A 526 -2.88 15.62 17.15
CA PHE A 526 -1.66 14.78 17.16
C PHE A 526 -1.32 14.23 15.76
N ASP A 527 -1.06 15.14 14.82
CA ASP A 527 -0.19 14.91 13.64
C ASP A 527 0.15 16.21 12.86
N VAL A 528 -0.04 17.37 13.50
CA VAL A 528 -0.09 18.71 12.86
C VAL A 528 1.23 19.15 12.24
N VAL A 529 2.37 18.54 12.58
CA VAL A 529 3.68 18.99 12.08
C VAL A 529 4.14 18.21 10.84
N LYS A 530 3.49 17.09 10.46
CA LYS A 530 3.88 16.31 9.26
C LYS A 530 2.90 16.42 8.08
N SER A 531 1.72 17.02 8.27
CA SER A 531 0.67 17.08 7.25
C SER A 531 0.57 18.39 6.48
N ARG A 532 1.09 19.52 7.01
CA ARG A 532 0.99 20.82 6.31
C ARG A 532 1.98 20.99 5.14
N LEU A 533 3.05 20.20 5.07
CA LEU A 533 4.08 20.28 4.01
C LEU A 533 3.99 19.16 2.94
N LYS A 534 2.89 18.38 2.92
CA LYS A 534 2.67 17.32 1.92
C LYS A 534 1.47 17.57 1.00
N LEU A 535 0.94 18.79 1.00
CA LEU A 535 -0.39 19.13 0.48
C LEU A 535 -0.39 19.77 -0.93
N ILE A 536 0.56 19.41 -1.81
CA ILE A 536 0.55 19.83 -3.24
C ILE A 536 0.35 18.63 -4.19
N VAL A 537 0.27 17.41 -3.65
CA VAL A 537 0.11 16.21 -4.46
C VAL A 537 -1.05 15.45 -3.87
N ILE A 538 -1.90 14.87 -4.74
CA ILE A 538 -2.87 13.80 -4.47
C ILE A 538 -4.34 14.25 -4.59
N LEU A 539 -4.81 14.28 -5.85
CA LEU A 539 -6.21 14.02 -6.21
C LEU A 539 -6.16 13.05 -7.37
N CYS A 540 -6.64 11.85 -7.15
CA CYS A 540 -6.11 10.70 -7.85
C CYS A 540 -7.20 9.70 -8.19
N SER A 541 -7.80 9.82 -9.38
CA SER A 541 -8.51 8.75 -10.09
C SER A 541 -8.66 9.07 -11.56
#